data_AF-A0A7V0JV50-F1
#
_entry.id   AF-A0A7V0JV50-F1
#
_cell.length_a   1.000
_cell.length_b   1.000
_cell.length_c   1.000
_cell.angle_alpha   90.00
_cell.angle_beta   90.00
_cell.angle_gamma   90.00
#
_symmetry.space_group_name_H-M   'P 1'
#
loop_
_entity.id
_entity.type
_entity.pdbx_description
1 polymer ?
#
loop_
_entity_poly.entity_id
_entity_poly.type
_entity_poly.pdbx_seq_one_letter_code
_entity_poly.pdbx_strand_id
1 'polypeptide(L)' 'MPPTVTFISAVSGRPESDPERIRELMGRQMTSPVRWVEVIRSLEKLGIKEAVEVGPGAVLTKLGRRTSRRISFRTLQEVL' A
#
# COMPACT_ATOMS: atom_id res chain seq x y z
N MET A 1 19.05 -8.10 -0.68
CA MET A 1 18.29 -8.70 -1.80
C MET A 1 17.07 -7.85 -2.06
N PRO A 2 16.72 -7.53 -3.32
CA PRO A 2 15.50 -6.80 -3.66
C PRO A 2 14.23 -7.61 -3.35
N PRO A 3 13.10 -6.94 -3.07
CA PRO A 3 11.83 -7.64 -2.90
C PRO A 3 11.40 -8.28 -4.24
N THR A 4 10.80 -9.46 -4.16
CA THR A 4 10.28 -10.19 -5.33
C THR A 4 8.92 -9.67 -5.80
N VAL A 5 8.30 -8.78 -5.02
CA VAL A 5 7.04 -8.11 -5.30
C VAL A 5 7.22 -6.60 -5.21
N THR A 6 6.44 -5.85 -5.97
CA THR A 6 6.46 -4.38 -5.91
C THR A 6 6.09 -3.90 -4.52
N PHE A 7 7.02 -3.22 -3.87
CA PHE A 7 6.78 -2.57 -2.58
C PHE A 7 6.46 -1.09 -2.79
N ILE A 8 5.40 -0.58 -2.17
CA ILE A 8 5.08 0.85 -2.16
C ILE A 8 5.25 1.36 -0.72
N SER A 9 6.14 2.33 -0.53
CA SER A 9 6.36 2.91 0.79
C SER A 9 5.23 3.85 1.18
N ALA A 10 4.74 3.73 2.42
CA ALA A 10 3.81 4.69 3.00
C ALA A 10 4.46 6.08 3.25
N VAL A 11 5.79 6.16 3.26
CA VAL A 11 6.55 7.40 3.47
C VAL A 11 6.79 8.12 2.14
N SER A 12 7.18 7.40 1.08
CA SER A 12 7.40 8.03 -0.23
C SER A 12 6.12 8.14 -1.06
N GLY A 13 5.15 7.24 -0.84
CA GLY A 13 3.94 7.10 -1.64
C GLY A 13 4.19 6.44 -3.01
N ARG A 14 5.38 5.88 -3.24
CA ARG A 14 5.87 5.41 -4.55
C ARG A 14 6.35 3.96 -4.48
N PRO A 15 6.38 3.25 -5.63
CA PRO A 15 7.07 1.97 -5.75
C PRO A 15 8.57 2.12 -5.49
N GLU A 16 9.16 1.20 -4.72
CA GLU A 16 10.58 1.14 -4.41
C GLU A 16 11.09 -0.30 -4.62
N SER A 17 12.26 -0.45 -5.21
CA SER A 17 12.89 -1.76 -5.49
C SER A 17 14.30 -1.90 -4.92
N ASP A 18 14.97 -0.79 -4.59
CA ASP A 18 16.31 -0.78 -4.00
C ASP A 18 16.24 -1.13 -2.50
N PRO A 19 16.89 -2.23 -2.06
CA PRO A 19 16.94 -2.62 -0.65
C PRO A 19 17.45 -1.53 0.30
N GLU A 20 18.47 -0.77 -0.10
CA GLU A 20 19.05 0.24 0.79
C GLU A 20 18.12 1.44 0.95
N ARG A 21 17.45 1.83 -0.13
CA ARG A 21 16.39 2.85 -0.08
C ARG A 21 15.21 2.40 0.77
N ILE A 22 14.77 1.15 0.64
CA ILE A 22 13.68 0.59 1.46
C ILE A 22 14.08 0.60 2.94
N ARG A 23 15.31 0.20 3.28
CA ARG A 23 15.82 0.23 4.65
C ARG A 23 15.74 1.64 5.26
N GLU A 24 16.20 2.65 4.52
CA GLU A 24 16.10 4.05 4.96
C GLU A 24 14.64 4.46 5.21
N LEU A 25 13.74 4.16 4.27
CA LEU A 25 12.32 4.52 4.36
C LEU A 25 11.62 3.84 5.55
N MET A 26 11.98 2.59 5.86
CA MET A 26 11.46 1.86 7.03
C MET A 26 11.89 2.55 8.33
N GLY A 27 13.14 3.01 8.44
CA GLY A 27 13.59 3.78 9.59
C GLY A 27 12.82 5.09 9.76
N ARG A 28 12.56 5.78 8.65
CA ARG A 28 11.80 7.05 8.63
C ARG A 28 10.31 6.89 8.91
N GLN A 29 9.75 5.71 8.69
CA GLN A 29 8.31 5.46 8.80
C GLN A 29 7.76 5.77 10.19
N MET A 30 8.56 5.58 11.24
CA MET A 30 8.14 5.85 12.62
C MET A 30 7.83 7.32 12.90
N THR A 31 8.47 8.24 12.17
CA THR A 31 8.38 9.69 12.42
C THR A 31 7.83 10.47 11.23
N SER A 32 7.50 9.78 10.13
CA SER A 32 6.98 10.39 8.92
C SER A 32 5.46 10.19 8.80
N PRO A 33 4.73 11.15 8.22
CA PRO A 33 3.30 10.98 7.98
C PRO A 33 3.04 9.85 6.97
N VAL A 34 1.93 9.14 7.17
CA VAL A 34 1.46 8.10 6.24
C VAL A 34 0.81 8.75 5.03
N ARG A 35 1.44 8.65 3.86
CA ARG A 35 0.98 9.25 2.60
C ARG A 35 -0.02 8.32 1.88
N TRP A 36 -1.09 7.95 2.58
CA TRP A 36 -2.06 6.94 2.12
C TRP A 36 -2.68 7.25 0.75
N VAL A 37 -3.12 8.49 0.51
CA VAL A 37 -3.72 8.88 -0.76
C VAL A 37 -2.74 8.70 -1.93
N GLU A 38 -1.45 8.95 -1.70
CA GLU A 38 -0.41 8.77 -2.72
C GLU A 38 -0.15 7.28 -3.00
N VAL A 39 -0.14 6.44 -1.97
CA VAL A 39 -0.08 4.97 -2.12
C VAL A 39 -1.21 4.47 -3.00
N ILE A 40 -2.46 4.87 -2.72
CA ILE A 40 -3.62 4.45 -3.52
C ILE A 40 -3.52 4.95 -4.97
N ARG A 41 -3.12 6.21 -5.18
CA ARG A 41 -2.89 6.74 -6.54
C ARG A 41 -1.80 5.99 -7.28
N SER A 42 -0.74 5.54 -6.59
CA SER A 42 0.31 4.72 -7.19
C SER A 42 -0.21 3.34 -7.58
N LEU A 43 -1.07 2.71 -6.76
CA LEU A 43 -1.76 1.47 -7.13
C LEU A 43 -2.63 1.65 -8.38
N GLU A 44 -3.40 2.74 -8.46
CA GLU A 44 -4.21 3.06 -9.64
C GLU A 44 -3.35 3.24 -10.90
N LYS A 45 -2.22 3.94 -10.80
CA LYS A 45 -1.28 4.16 -11.91
C LYS A 45 -0.62 2.87 -12.39
N LEU A 46 -0.38 1.92 -11.48
CA LEU A 46 0.10 0.58 -11.82
C LEU A 46 -1.00 -0.31 -12.40
N GLY A 47 -2.23 0.19 -12.54
CA GLY A 47 -3.34 -0.55 -13.15
C GLY A 47 -3.98 -1.58 -12.22
N ILE A 48 -3.66 -1.57 -10.92
CA ILE A 48 -4.23 -2.49 -9.94
C ILE A 48 -5.75 -2.30 -9.86
N LYS A 49 -6.50 -3.40 -9.84
CA LYS A 49 -7.97 -3.41 -9.80
C LYS A 49 -8.54 -4.00 -8.52
N GLU A 50 -7.75 -4.81 -7.83
CA GLU A 50 -8.17 -5.48 -6.61
C GLU A 50 -7.08 -5.33 -5.54
N ALA A 51 -7.49 -5.08 -4.31
CA ALA A 51 -6.63 -5.00 -3.14
C ALA A 51 -7.24 -5.82 -2.01
N VAL A 52 -6.41 -6.64 -1.37
CA VAL A 52 -6.81 -7.50 -0.25
C VAL A 52 -6.11 -7.01 1.03
N GLU A 53 -6.89 -6.70 2.06
CA GLU A 53 -6.38 -6.39 3.39
C GLU A 53 -6.06 -7.67 4.14
N VAL A 54 -4.78 -7.91 4.38
CA VAL A 54 -4.27 -9.06 5.14
C VAL A 54 -4.12 -8.66 6.60
N GLY A 55 -5.00 -9.18 7.45
CA GLY A 55 -5.02 -8.90 8.88
C GLY A 55 -6.44 -8.94 9.46
N PRO A 56 -6.58 -8.82 10.79
CA PRO A 56 -7.90 -8.70 11.41
C PRO A 56 -8.53 -7.33 11.12
N GLY A 57 -9.86 -7.31 10.96
CA GLY A 57 -10.62 -6.06 10.73
C GLY A 57 -10.77 -5.70 9.25
N ALA A 58 -11.08 -4.42 9.00
CA ALA A 58 -11.41 -3.91 7.67
C ALA A 58 -11.05 -2.42 7.53
N VAL A 59 -10.02 -1.95 8.24
CA VAL A 59 -9.71 -0.52 8.33
C VAL A 59 -9.16 -0.02 7.00
N LEU A 60 -8.17 -0.71 6.43
CA LEU A 60 -7.58 -0.32 5.15
C LEU A 60 -8.57 -0.50 4.00
N THR A 61 -9.43 -1.51 4.07
CA THR A 61 -10.52 -1.74 3.12
C THR A 61 -11.49 -0.56 3.13
N LYS A 62 -11.97 -0.14 4.30
CA LYS A 62 -12.88 1.00 4.44
C LYS A 62 -12.21 2.31 4.01
N LEU A 63 -10.94 2.52 4.38
CA LEU A 63 -10.18 3.70 4.00
C LEU A 63 -9.92 3.76 2.49
N GLY A 64 -9.57 2.62 1.88
CA GLY A 64 -9.38 2.43 0.45
C GLY A 64 -10.63 2.78 -0.35
N ARG A 65 -11.79 2.23 0.03
CA ARG A 65 -13.10 2.52 -0.60
C ARG A 65 -13.50 4.01 -0.54
N ARG A 66 -13.04 4.74 0.48
CA ARG A 66 -13.20 6.20 0.58
C ARG A 66 -12.20 6.98 -0.29
N THR A 67 -11.03 6.40 -0.55
CA THR A 67 -9.93 7.04 -1.29
C THR A 67 -10.05 6.83 -2.79
N SER A 68 -10.48 5.65 -3.23
CA SER A 68 -10.63 5.29 -4.64
C SER A 68 -11.86 4.44 -4.88
N ARG A 69 -12.52 4.70 -6.01
CA ARG A 69 -13.59 3.86 -6.58
C ARG A 69 -13.11 3.00 -7.76
N ARG A 70 -11.83 3.09 -8.13
CA ARG A 70 -11.23 2.35 -9.25
C ARG A 70 -10.66 0.99 -8.85
N ILE A 71 -10.44 0.78 -7.55
CA ILE A 71 -9.92 -0.45 -6.96
C ILE A 71 -11.02 -1.08 -6.09
N SER A 72 -11.25 -2.38 -6.28
CA SER A 72 -12.06 -3.19 -5.38
C SER A 72 -11.23 -3.56 -4.16
N PHE A 73 -11.65 -3.13 -2.96
CA PHE A 73 -10.98 -3.47 -1.70
C PHE A 73 -11.79 -4.54 -0.97
N ARG A 74 -11.13 -5.63 -0.58
CA ARG A 74 -11.71 -6.74 0.18
C ARG A 74 -10.84 -7.08 1.39
N THR A 75 -11.42 -7.63 2.44
CA THR A 75 -10.64 -8.25 3.53
C THR A 75 -10.21 -9.66 3.12
N LEU A 76 -9.19 -10.20 3.78
CA LEU A 76 -8.74 -11.58 3.49
C LEU A 76 -9.86 -12.61 3.71
N GLN A 77 -10.70 -12.40 4.74
CA GLN A 77 -11.86 -13.26 5.05
C GLN A 77 -12.96 -13.21 3.99
N GLU A 78 -13.02 -12.16 3.17
CA GLU A 78 -13.98 -12.06 2.06
C GLU A 78 -13.48 -12.80 0.80
N VAL A 79 -12.20 -13.18 0.74
CA VAL A 79 -11.56 -13.82 -0.43
C VAL A 79 -11.27 -15.30 -0.21
N LEU A 80 -11.16 -15.73 1.05
CA LEU A 80 -11.04 -17.14 1.45
C LEU A 80 -12.42 -17.74 1.73
#